data_AF-A0A8J8K017-F1
#
_entry.id   AF-A0A8J8K017-F1
#
_cell.length_a   1.000
_cell.length_b   1.000
_cell.length_c   1.000
_cell.angle_alpha   90.00
_cell.angle_beta   90.00
_cell.angle_gamma   90.00
#
_symmetry.space_group_name_H-M   'P 1'
#
loop_
_entity.id
_entity.type
_entity.pdbx_description
1 polymer ?
#
loop_
_entity_poly.entity_id
_entity_poly.type
_entity_poly.pdbx_seq_one_letter_code
_entity_poly.pdbx_strand_id
1 'polypeptide(L)'
;MKIIRKTIAPSLLLLMLVLCGTVNAGERIAILSFELNDITSLPNTQTERVRTASIKTLLEQDINRVGDYDIIQISPDQQQAENAGFGYLFRFHDVAAKLGKKYGADWIIVGQHSKPSFLYSYLMAHVINIKTGRLVARYDVELKGNHQKVTQRGVRKLSREINKVIIKLGNGG
;
A
#
# COMPACT_ATOMS: atom_id res chain seq x y z
N MET A 1 -49.70 -7.25 44.74
CA MET A 1 -48.68 -6.57 43.90
C MET A 1 -48.05 -7.62 42.97
N LYS A 2 -48.41 -7.65 41.67
CA LYS A 2 -47.89 -8.64 40.70
C LYS A 2 -46.65 -8.07 40.02
N ILE A 3 -45.48 -8.68 40.24
CA ILE A 3 -44.24 -8.36 39.53
C ILE A 3 -44.28 -9.11 38.20
N ILE A 4 -44.51 -8.39 37.10
CA ILE A 4 -44.49 -8.95 35.75
C ILE A 4 -43.02 -9.08 35.32
N ARG A 5 -42.45 -10.29 35.39
CA ARG A 5 -41.18 -10.62 34.72
C ARG A 5 -41.45 -10.76 33.22
N LYS A 6 -41.09 -9.76 32.41
CA LYS A 6 -41.03 -9.90 30.95
C LYS A 6 -39.84 -10.80 30.59
N THR A 7 -40.10 -12.08 30.33
CA THR A 7 -39.16 -12.96 29.65
C THR A 7 -39.04 -12.47 28.21
N ILE A 8 -37.92 -11.80 27.90
CA ILE A 8 -37.57 -11.50 26.51
C ILE A 8 -37.41 -12.86 25.81
N ALA A 9 -38.28 -13.14 24.83
CA ALA A 9 -38.30 -14.42 24.15
C ALA A 9 -36.94 -14.67 23.46
N PRO A 10 -36.25 -15.80 23.71
CA PRO A 10 -34.94 -16.10 23.13
C PRO A 10 -34.94 -16.10 21.59
N SER A 11 -36.11 -16.29 20.97
CA SER A 11 -36.33 -16.21 19.53
C SER A 11 -36.08 -14.82 18.93
N LEU A 12 -36.32 -13.75 19.68
CA LEU A 12 -36.05 -12.38 19.22
C LEU A 12 -34.55 -12.05 19.21
N LEU A 13 -33.80 -12.64 20.14
CA LEU A 13 -32.34 -12.51 20.23
C LEU A 13 -31.64 -13.30 19.10
N LEU A 14 -32.16 -14.49 18.77
CA LEU A 14 -31.63 -15.34 17.70
C LEU A 14 -31.84 -14.70 16.31
N LEU A 15 -32.97 -14.02 16.09
CA LEU A 15 -33.25 -13.31 14.83
C LEU A 15 -32.33 -12.10 14.64
N MET A 16 -31.92 -11.43 15.72
CA MET A 16 -31.00 -10.28 15.66
C MET A 16 -29.56 -10.68 15.31
N LEU A 17 -29.11 -11.89 15.68
CA LEU A 17 -27.77 -12.41 15.35
C LEU A 17 -27.60 -12.75 13.87
N VAL A 18 -28.69 -13.08 13.15
CA VAL A 18 -28.66 -13.40 11.71
C VAL A 18 -28.56 -12.12 10.85
N LEU A 19 -28.91 -10.96 11.40
CA LEU A 19 -28.80 -9.65 10.75
C LEU A 19 -27.43 -8.99 10.91
N CYS A 20 -26.49 -9.60 11.65
CA CYS A 20 -25.09 -9.21 11.61
C CYS A 20 -24.50 -9.62 10.25
N GLY A 21 -24.69 -8.77 9.24
CA GLY A 21 -24.00 -8.92 7.96
C GLY A 21 -22.49 -9.02 8.16
N THR A 22 -21.82 -9.81 7.32
CA THR A 22 -20.36 -9.83 7.26
C THR A 22 -19.87 -8.46 6.80
N VAL A 23 -19.48 -7.59 7.74
CA VAL A 23 -18.60 -6.46 7.40
C VAL A 23 -17.30 -7.08 6.95
N ASN A 24 -17.05 -7.03 5.64
CA ASN A 24 -15.75 -7.39 5.11
C ASN A 24 -14.80 -6.27 5.53
N ALA A 25 -13.84 -6.58 6.40
CA ALA A 25 -12.83 -5.59 6.78
C ALA A 25 -12.02 -5.24 5.52
N GLY A 26 -11.76 -3.95 5.32
CA GLY A 26 -10.94 -3.49 4.20
C GLY A 26 -9.59 -4.21 4.19
N GLU A 27 -9.04 -4.46 3.00
CA GLU A 27 -7.74 -5.09 2.86
C GLU A 27 -6.66 -4.22 3.54
N ARG A 28 -5.81 -4.80 4.39
CA ARG A 28 -4.79 -4.02 5.10
C ARG A 28 -3.56 -3.89 4.22
N ILE A 29 -3.19 -2.66 3.87
CA ILE A 29 -2.07 -2.39 2.96
C ILE A 29 -1.02 -1.51 3.61
N ALA A 30 0.23 -1.95 3.56
CA ALA A 30 1.39 -1.13 3.92
C ALA A 30 2.04 -0.57 2.65
N ILE A 31 2.26 0.75 2.61
CA ILE A 31 3.01 1.40 1.53
C ILE A 31 4.32 1.92 2.12
N LEU A 32 5.44 1.38 1.66
CA LEU A 32 6.76 1.82 2.10
C LEU A 32 7.16 3.15 1.46
N SER A 33 8.09 3.86 2.10
CA SER A 33 8.72 5.04 1.53
C SER A 33 9.49 4.63 0.28
N PHE A 34 9.33 5.42 -0.80
CA PHE A 34 10.04 5.18 -2.05
C PHE A 34 11.51 5.58 -1.92
N GLU A 35 12.41 4.73 -2.36
CA GLU A 35 13.83 5.08 -2.46
C GLU A 35 14.09 5.86 -3.76
N LEU A 36 14.91 6.91 -3.70
CA LEU A 36 15.34 7.66 -4.87
C LEU A 36 16.54 6.96 -5.51
N ASN A 37 16.36 6.42 -6.72
CA ASN A 37 17.44 5.93 -7.57
C ASN A 37 17.81 6.98 -8.62
N ASP A 38 18.54 8.01 -8.23
CA ASP A 38 18.97 9.08 -9.14
C ASP A 38 20.39 8.80 -9.65
N ILE A 39 20.49 8.44 -10.93
CA ILE A 39 21.76 8.14 -11.60
C ILE A 39 22.16 9.23 -12.59
N THR A 40 21.56 10.42 -12.47
CA THR A 40 21.96 11.60 -13.25
C THR A 40 23.26 12.22 -12.74
N SER A 41 23.85 13.13 -13.52
CA SER A 41 25.12 13.79 -13.18
C SER A 41 25.07 14.66 -11.92
N LEU A 42 23.87 15.15 -11.54
CA LEU A 42 23.64 15.88 -10.29
C LEU A 42 22.57 15.14 -9.47
N PRO A 43 22.93 13.98 -8.89
CA PRO A 43 21.96 13.10 -8.29
C PRO A 43 21.48 13.62 -6.92
N ASN A 44 20.28 13.23 -6.54
CA ASN A 44 19.74 13.45 -5.19
C ASN A 44 19.59 14.93 -4.79
N THR A 45 19.21 15.82 -5.71
CA THR A 45 18.90 17.21 -5.34
C THR A 45 17.79 17.28 -4.26
N GLN A 46 17.79 18.34 -3.44
CA GLN A 46 16.76 18.50 -2.39
C GLN A 46 15.34 18.45 -2.97
N THR A 47 15.12 19.09 -4.12
CA THR A 47 13.83 19.06 -4.84
C THR A 47 13.42 17.63 -5.19
N GLU A 48 14.34 16.82 -5.71
CA GLU A 48 14.05 15.43 -6.08
C GLU A 48 13.82 14.53 -4.86
N ARG A 49 14.53 14.77 -3.75
CA ARG A 49 14.27 14.08 -2.48
C ARG A 49 12.87 14.39 -1.94
N VAL A 50 12.45 15.66 -1.94
CA VAL A 50 11.10 16.08 -1.53
C VAL A 50 10.04 15.48 -2.45
N ARG A 51 10.27 15.53 -3.77
CA ARG A 51 9.38 14.91 -4.76
C ARG A 51 9.23 13.42 -4.49
N THR A 52 10.33 12.72 -4.21
CA THR A 52 10.31 11.28 -3.88
C THR A 52 9.55 10.99 -2.60
N ALA A 53 9.83 11.73 -1.52
CA ALA A 53 9.18 11.56 -0.23
C ALA A 53 7.65 11.75 -0.32
N SER A 54 7.17 12.62 -1.21
CA SER A 54 5.73 12.85 -1.42
C SER A 54 4.98 11.66 -2.03
N ILE A 55 5.68 10.73 -2.70
CA ILE A 55 5.05 9.64 -3.45
C ILE A 55 4.25 8.70 -2.54
N LYS A 56 4.78 8.36 -1.36
CA LYS A 56 4.08 7.50 -0.38
C LYS A 56 2.71 8.08 -0.03
N THR A 57 2.68 9.32 0.45
CA THR A 57 1.45 9.99 0.86
C THR A 57 0.47 10.16 -0.31
N LEU A 58 0.96 10.53 -1.49
CA LEU A 58 0.10 10.61 -2.68
C LEU A 58 -0.52 9.25 -3.03
N LEU A 59 0.25 8.15 -2.89
CA LEU A 59 -0.20 6.81 -3.21
C LEU A 59 -1.23 6.32 -2.17
N GLU A 60 -1.00 6.57 -0.88
CA GLU A 60 -1.97 6.29 0.19
C GLU A 60 -3.30 7.02 -0.05
N GLN A 61 -3.25 8.30 -0.43
CA GLN A 61 -4.46 9.07 -0.74
C GLN A 61 -5.17 8.56 -2.00
N ASP A 62 -4.40 8.21 -3.04
CA ASP A 62 -4.95 7.75 -4.32
C ASP A 62 -5.50 6.32 -4.23
N ILE A 63 -4.97 5.46 -3.35
CA ILE A 63 -5.44 4.09 -3.16
C ILE A 63 -6.75 4.04 -2.36
N ASN A 64 -6.85 4.83 -1.29
CA ASN A 64 -8.10 5.00 -0.52
C ASN A 64 -9.23 5.62 -1.34
N ARG A 65 -8.91 6.32 -2.45
CA ARG A 65 -9.92 6.86 -3.37
C ARG A 65 -10.42 5.84 -4.39
N VAL A 66 -9.75 4.70 -4.59
CA VAL A 66 -10.11 3.71 -5.61
C VAL A 66 -10.50 2.35 -5.04
N GLY A 67 -10.32 2.12 -3.74
CA GLY A 67 -10.71 0.90 -3.04
C GLY A 67 -10.86 1.12 -1.53
N ASP A 68 -11.38 0.11 -0.86
CA ASP A 68 -11.60 0.11 0.58
C ASP A 68 -10.40 -0.55 1.28
N TYR A 69 -9.50 0.27 1.80
CA TYR A 69 -8.21 -0.15 2.31
C TYR A 69 -7.94 0.44 3.70
N ASP A 70 -7.44 -0.42 4.59
CA ASP A 70 -6.86 0.01 5.86
C ASP A 70 -5.35 0.23 5.67
N ILE A 71 -4.92 1.50 5.65
CA ILE A 71 -3.50 1.83 5.49
C ILE A 71 -2.73 1.53 6.78
N ILE A 72 -1.88 0.51 6.73
CA ILE A 72 -0.97 0.16 7.81
C ILE A 72 0.28 1.05 7.73
N GLN A 73 0.45 1.89 8.75
CA GLN A 73 1.59 2.79 8.83
C GLN A 73 2.84 2.06 9.30
N ILE A 74 3.86 2.04 8.44
CA ILE A 74 5.24 1.67 8.77
C ILE A 74 6.07 2.93 8.65
N SER A 75 6.73 3.32 9.75
CA SER A 75 7.56 4.52 9.77
C SER A 75 8.85 4.34 8.97
N PRO A 76 9.49 5.42 8.49
CA PRO A 76 10.79 5.33 7.84
C PRO A 76 11.84 4.61 8.69
N ASP A 77 11.86 4.82 10.01
CA ASP A 77 12.80 4.15 10.92
C ASP A 77 12.54 2.64 11.01
N GLN A 78 11.27 2.23 11.05
CA GLN A 78 10.88 0.81 11.06
C GLN A 78 11.22 0.13 9.74
N GLN A 79 11.02 0.82 8.61
CA GLN A 79 11.46 0.35 7.30
C GLN A 79 12.99 0.24 7.25
N GLN A 80 13.71 1.25 7.76
CA GLN A 80 15.17 1.30 7.75
C GLN A 80 15.81 0.21 8.61
N ALA A 81 15.17 -0.18 9.72
CA ALA A 81 15.63 -1.27 10.57
C ALA A 81 15.70 -2.63 9.85
N GLU A 82 14.88 -2.82 8.82
CA GLU A 82 14.89 -4.04 7.97
C GLU A 82 15.63 -3.83 6.63
N ASN A 83 16.18 -2.63 6.40
CA ASN A 83 16.82 -2.25 5.13
C ASN A 83 18.35 -2.38 5.22
N ALA A 84 18.90 -3.47 4.68
CA ALA A 84 20.36 -3.71 4.68
C ALA A 84 21.14 -2.87 3.63
N GLY A 85 20.49 -1.92 2.96
CA GLY A 85 21.10 -1.00 2.02
C GLY A 85 20.17 -0.65 0.87
N PHE A 86 20.56 0.34 0.05
CA PHE A 86 19.75 0.83 -1.05
C PHE A 86 19.18 -0.31 -1.94
N GLY A 87 17.86 -0.34 -2.10
CA GLY A 87 17.13 -1.31 -2.89
C GLY A 87 17.00 -2.69 -2.28
N TYR A 88 17.40 -2.90 -1.02
CA TYR A 88 17.34 -4.21 -0.38
C TYR A 88 15.90 -4.72 -0.31
N LEU A 89 14.99 -3.97 0.31
CA LEU A 89 13.57 -4.35 0.40
C LEU A 89 12.89 -4.44 -0.98
N PHE A 90 13.37 -3.69 -1.97
CA PHE A 90 12.85 -3.75 -3.33
C PHE A 90 13.26 -5.06 -4.04
N ARG A 91 14.48 -5.54 -3.81
CA ARG A 91 15.03 -6.78 -4.39
C ARG A 91 14.57 -8.04 -3.66
N PHE A 92 14.43 -7.99 -2.34
CA PHE A 92 14.12 -9.14 -1.50
C PHE A 92 12.67 -9.09 -1.00
N HIS A 93 11.75 -9.55 -1.83
CA HIS A 93 10.30 -9.48 -1.55
C HIS A 93 9.88 -10.33 -0.35
N ASP A 94 10.63 -11.38 0.00
CA ASP A 94 10.40 -12.19 1.20
C ASP A 94 10.71 -11.40 2.48
N VAL A 95 11.74 -10.56 2.47
CA VAL A 95 12.06 -9.65 3.59
C VAL A 95 10.98 -8.58 3.72
N ALA A 96 10.57 -7.97 2.60
CA ALA A 96 9.46 -7.03 2.61
C ALA A 96 8.16 -7.67 3.11
N ALA A 97 7.88 -8.92 2.73
CA ALA A 97 6.73 -9.66 3.24
C ALA A 97 6.80 -9.90 4.76
N LYS A 98 7.98 -10.21 5.30
CA LYS A 98 8.18 -10.33 6.75
C LYS A 98 7.92 -9.01 7.48
N LEU A 99 8.38 -7.89 6.92
CA LEU A 99 8.10 -6.56 7.44
C LEU A 99 6.59 -6.27 7.42
N GLY A 100 5.89 -6.50 6.31
CA GLY A 100 4.43 -6.31 6.25
C GLY A 100 3.69 -7.19 7.26
N LYS A 101 4.09 -8.46 7.40
CA LYS A 101 3.54 -9.40 8.39
C LYS A 101 3.71 -8.90 9.83
N LYS A 102 4.88 -8.36 10.16
CA LYS A 102 5.20 -7.80 11.50
C LYS A 102 4.23 -6.70 11.92
N TYR A 103 3.72 -5.92 10.96
CA TYR A 103 2.77 -4.84 11.20
C TYR A 103 1.30 -5.20 10.86
N GLY A 104 1.03 -6.47 10.54
CA GLY A 104 -0.33 -6.95 10.29
C GLY A 104 -0.93 -6.45 8.97
N ALA A 105 -0.12 -6.24 7.93
CA ALA A 105 -0.64 -5.98 6.59
C ALA A 105 -0.96 -7.29 5.85
N ASP A 106 -1.93 -7.24 4.94
CA ASP A 106 -2.25 -8.31 3.97
C ASP A 106 -1.46 -8.12 2.66
N TRP A 107 -1.12 -6.86 2.36
CA TRP A 107 -0.33 -6.44 1.20
C TRP A 107 0.77 -5.47 1.61
N ILE A 108 1.92 -5.55 0.94
CA ILE A 108 2.96 -4.52 1.05
C ILE A 108 3.38 -4.03 -0.33
N ILE A 109 3.47 -2.71 -0.46
CA ILE A 109 3.96 -2.03 -1.66
C ILE A 109 5.36 -1.51 -1.39
N VAL A 110 6.32 -1.96 -2.19
CA VAL A 110 7.71 -1.49 -2.12
C VAL A 110 8.02 -0.71 -3.39
N GLY A 111 8.46 0.53 -3.24
CA GLY A 111 8.62 1.46 -4.35
C GLY A 111 10.04 1.97 -4.53
N GLN A 112 10.41 2.22 -5.78
CA GLN A 112 11.57 3.03 -6.14
C GLN A 112 11.16 4.11 -7.12
N HIS A 113 11.73 5.30 -6.94
CA HIS A 113 11.64 6.37 -7.90
C HIS A 113 12.96 6.44 -8.67
N SER A 114 12.96 5.86 -9.88
CA SER A 114 14.16 5.75 -10.71
C SER A 114 14.27 6.93 -11.67
N LYS A 115 15.35 7.69 -11.55
CA LYS A 115 15.63 8.88 -12.37
C LYS A 115 16.92 8.65 -13.17
N PRO A 116 16.82 8.03 -14.35
CA PRO A 116 17.96 7.85 -15.24
C PRO A 116 18.32 9.12 -16.03
N SER A 117 17.39 10.07 -16.17
CA SER A 117 17.64 11.31 -16.91
C SER A 117 16.91 12.51 -16.29
N PHE A 118 17.21 13.72 -16.77
CA PHE A 118 16.45 14.92 -16.41
C PHE A 118 15.10 15.02 -17.13
N LEU A 119 14.92 14.29 -18.24
CA LEU A 119 13.73 14.36 -19.09
C LEU A 119 12.63 13.40 -18.64
N TYR A 120 13.00 12.31 -17.98
CA TYR A 120 12.04 11.31 -17.51
C TYR A 120 12.56 10.54 -16.29
N SER A 121 11.60 10.03 -15.52
CA SER A 121 11.82 9.12 -14.39
C SER A 121 10.74 8.04 -14.37
N TYR A 122 10.87 7.04 -13.50
CA TYR A 122 9.92 5.94 -13.34
C TYR A 122 9.49 5.83 -11.89
N LEU A 123 8.20 5.63 -11.67
CA LEU A 123 7.68 5.06 -10.43
C LEU A 123 7.65 3.55 -10.61
N MET A 124 8.60 2.87 -9.98
CA MET A 124 8.67 1.42 -9.94
C MET A 124 8.01 0.94 -8.64
N ALA A 125 7.14 -0.05 -8.72
CA ALA A 125 6.49 -0.61 -7.54
C ALA A 125 6.31 -2.12 -7.63
N HIS A 126 6.58 -2.78 -6.51
CA HIS A 126 6.34 -4.20 -6.29
C HIS A 126 5.14 -4.38 -5.37
N VAL A 127 4.18 -5.19 -5.82
CA VAL A 127 3.00 -5.58 -5.02
C VAL A 127 3.25 -6.97 -4.49
N ILE A 128 3.29 -7.11 -3.17
CA ILE A 128 3.63 -8.36 -2.50
C ILE A 128 2.45 -8.80 -1.65
N ASN A 129 1.99 -10.03 -1.88
CA ASN A 129 0.99 -10.66 -1.03
C ASN A 129 1.68 -11.22 0.22
N ILE A 130 1.26 -10.79 1.40
CA ILE A 130 1.91 -11.17 2.67
C ILE A 130 1.63 -12.63 3.03
N LYS A 131 0.41 -13.11 2.77
CA LYS A 131 0.02 -14.51 3.06
C LYS A 131 0.89 -15.51 2.31
N THR A 132 1.18 -15.25 1.03
CA THR A 132 2.00 -16.14 0.21
C THR A 132 3.48 -15.75 0.18
N GLY A 133 3.84 -14.54 0.63
CA GLY A 133 5.19 -13.98 0.51
C GLY A 133 5.67 -13.74 -0.93
N ARG A 134 4.73 -13.71 -1.90
CA ARG A 134 5.05 -13.67 -3.33
C ARG A 134 4.93 -12.24 -3.86
N LEU A 135 5.86 -11.86 -4.72
CA LEU A 135 5.68 -10.76 -5.65
C LEU A 135 4.58 -11.14 -6.66
N VAL A 136 3.44 -10.45 -6.62
CA VAL A 136 2.29 -10.75 -7.49
C VAL A 136 2.19 -9.81 -8.69
N ALA A 137 2.79 -8.63 -8.60
CA ALA A 137 2.88 -7.67 -9.70
C ALA A 137 4.07 -6.74 -9.55
N ARG A 138 4.55 -6.28 -10.70
CA ARG A 138 5.54 -5.20 -10.84
C ARG A 138 4.99 -4.16 -11.81
N TYR A 139 5.12 -2.89 -11.44
CA TYR A 139 4.71 -1.76 -12.27
C TYR A 139 5.86 -0.78 -12.45
N ASP A 140 6.04 -0.33 -13.69
CA ASP A 140 6.98 0.72 -14.05
C ASP A 140 6.19 1.84 -14.76
N VAL A 141 5.95 2.96 -14.07
CA VAL A 141 5.19 4.10 -14.60
C VAL A 141 6.13 5.24 -14.97
N GLU A 142 6.28 5.49 -16.26
CA GLU A 142 7.08 6.61 -16.77
C GLU A 142 6.45 7.96 -16.44
N LEU A 143 7.29 8.88 -15.97
CA LEU A 143 7.02 10.29 -15.70
C LEU A 143 7.83 11.13 -16.68
N LYS A 144 7.16 11.86 -17.57
CA LYS A 144 7.81 12.81 -18.50
C LYS A 144 7.96 14.17 -17.84
N GLY A 145 9.18 14.53 -17.47
CA GLY A 145 9.53 15.72 -16.69
C GLY A 145 9.34 15.54 -15.18
N ASN A 146 9.59 16.62 -14.42
CA ASN A 146 9.60 16.63 -12.95
C ASN A 146 8.49 17.47 -12.32
N HIS A 147 7.55 17.99 -13.11
CA HIS A 147 6.44 18.81 -12.61
C HIS A 147 5.53 18.01 -11.67
N GLN A 148 5.04 18.65 -10.60
CA GLN A 148 4.16 18.03 -9.61
C GLN A 148 2.94 17.32 -10.22
N LYS A 149 2.30 17.93 -11.23
CA LYS A 149 1.15 17.34 -11.94
C LYS A 149 1.49 16.02 -12.64
N VAL A 150 2.73 15.85 -13.11
CA VAL A 150 3.20 14.60 -13.73
C VAL A 150 3.32 13.51 -12.67
N THR A 151 3.97 13.80 -11.54
CA THR A 151 4.05 12.87 -10.39
C THR A 151 2.67 12.43 -9.95
N GLN A 152 1.75 13.37 -9.71
CA GLN A 152 0.37 13.06 -9.30
C GLN A 152 -0.38 12.18 -10.30
N ARG A 153 -0.24 12.43 -11.62
CA ARG A 153 -0.85 11.57 -12.64
C ARG A 153 -0.25 10.16 -12.65
N GLY A 154 1.07 10.06 -12.47
CA GLY A 154 1.78 8.79 -12.38
C GLY A 154 1.33 7.99 -11.17
N VAL A 155 1.25 8.61 -9.99
CA VAL A 155 0.77 7.98 -8.76
C VAL A 155 -0.69 7.53 -8.90
N ARG A 156 -1.58 8.36 -9.47
CA ARG A 156 -2.96 7.96 -9.76
C ARG A 156 -3.06 6.75 -10.70
N LYS A 157 -2.18 6.67 -11.69
CA LYS A 157 -2.12 5.51 -12.58
C LYS A 157 -1.68 4.27 -11.79
N LEU A 158 -0.61 4.41 -11.02
CA LEU A 158 -0.07 3.34 -10.20
C LEU A 158 -1.10 2.80 -9.18
N SER A 159 -1.83 3.68 -8.49
CA SER A 159 -2.86 3.28 -7.51
C SER A 159 -3.96 2.43 -8.14
N ARG A 160 -4.42 2.79 -9.34
CA ARG A 160 -5.44 2.02 -10.08
C ARG A 160 -4.93 0.64 -10.48
N GLU A 161 -3.67 0.53 -10.91
CA GLU A 161 -3.08 -0.77 -11.28
C GLU A 161 -2.91 -1.67 -10.07
N ILE A 162 -2.42 -1.12 -8.94
CA ILE A 162 -2.32 -1.84 -7.67
C ILE A 162 -3.72 -2.32 -7.20
N ASN A 163 -4.71 -1.44 -7.22
CA ASN A 163 -6.09 -1.78 -6.82
C ASN A 163 -6.67 -2.93 -7.66
N LYS A 164 -6.48 -2.88 -8.99
CA LYS A 164 -6.94 -3.94 -9.89
C LYS A 164 -6.33 -5.30 -9.55
N VAL A 165 -5.02 -5.37 -9.27
CA VAL A 165 -4.38 -6.65 -8.94
C VAL A 165 -4.79 -7.17 -7.56
N ILE A 166 -4.95 -6.29 -6.58
CA ILE A 166 -5.42 -6.69 -5.24
C ILE A 166 -6.85 -7.22 -5.33
N ILE A 167 -7.79 -6.52 -5.98
CA ILE A 167 -9.17 -7.00 -6.14
C ILE A 167 -9.21 -8.36 -6.86
N LYS A 168 -8.41 -8.52 -7.92
CA LYS A 168 -8.34 -9.77 -8.68
C LYS A 168 -7.88 -10.96 -7.82
N LEU A 169 -6.98 -10.73 -6.87
CA LEU A 169 -6.37 -11.78 -6.06
C LEU A 169 -7.03 -11.96 -4.69
N GLY A 170 -7.63 -10.90 -4.12
CA GLY A 170 -8.38 -10.94 -2.87
C GLY A 170 -9.72 -11.66 -3.01
N ASN A 171 -10.37 -11.56 -4.17
CA ASN A 171 -11.64 -12.24 -4.45
C ASN A 171 -11.48 -13.74 -4.83
N GLY A 172 -10.26 -14.28 -4.80
CA GLY A 172 -9.94 -15.67 -5.17
C GLY A 172 -9.59 -16.59 -4.00
N GLY A 173 -9.92 -16.19 -2.77
CA GLY A 173 -9.64 -16.92 -1.53
C GLY A 173 -10.81 -17.76 -1.03
#